data_AF-A0A958DIL5-F1
#
_entry.id   AF-A0A958DIL5-F1
#
_cell.length_a   1.000
_cell.length_b   1.000
_cell.length_c   1.000
_cell.angle_alpha   90.00
_cell.angle_beta   90.00
_cell.angle_gamma   90.00
#
_symmetry.space_group_name_H-M   'P 1'
#
loop_
_entity.id
_entity.type
_entity.pdbx_description
1 polymer ?
#
loop_
_entity_poly.entity_id
_entity_poly.type
_entity_poly.pdbx_seq_one_letter_code
_entity_poly.pdbx_strand_id
1 'polypeptide(L)'
;GTRAVDRVSDDYPIMVAPGQPGLRVNVTLDEMVRYSPKKVDVIDLETCEFDTIDLAELLRHHGDDYQGINDIVSILSEGHIRQPGGLGIDFEHEKVIPTFEGLNTRTPFLKQIHLILKMLEAALETPVDIEFASNGKDFYLLQCRAQSHNHDYLPAEIPRDISENRIIFSANRFISNGTVSNISHLVYVDPQSYSALPDRDALLKVGDAVSKLNQILPKRKFVLMGPGRWGSRGDIKLGVSVTYSDINNTAMLIEIARQKGNYTPDVSFGTHFF
;
A
#
# COMPACT_ATOMS: atom_id res chain seq x y z
N GLY A 1 5.55 -8.01 -2.36
CA GLY A 1 5.98 -8.66 -1.11
C GLY A 1 5.03 -8.25 -0.02
N THR A 2 4.63 -9.17 0.85
CA THR A 2 3.74 -8.92 2.00
C THR A 2 4.19 -7.70 2.81
N ARG A 3 5.50 -7.60 3.10
CA ARG A 3 6.12 -6.45 3.80
C ARG A 3 6.22 -5.14 3.01
N ALA A 4 6.01 -5.17 1.69
CA ALA A 4 5.99 -3.95 0.88
C ALA A 4 4.63 -3.23 0.96
N VAL A 5 3.58 -3.97 1.31
CA VAL A 5 2.21 -3.47 1.47
C VAL A 5 1.98 -3.04 2.93
N ASP A 6 2.47 -3.83 3.88
CA ASP A 6 2.39 -3.52 5.30
C ASP A 6 3.57 -2.63 5.73
N ARG A 7 3.31 -1.35 6.05
CA ARG A 7 4.35 -0.46 6.56
C ARG A 7 4.75 -0.86 7.98
N VAL A 8 5.79 -1.67 8.08
CA VAL A 8 6.48 -1.96 9.34
C VAL A 8 7.53 -0.88 9.63
N SER A 9 7.72 -0.54 10.90
CA SER A 9 8.56 0.61 11.31
C SER A 9 10.07 0.43 11.02
N ASP A 10 10.50 -0.79 10.72
CA ASP A 10 11.89 -1.22 10.68
C ASP A 10 12.33 -1.83 9.33
N ASP A 11 11.49 -1.77 8.29
CA ASP A 11 11.77 -2.33 6.97
C ASP A 11 11.28 -1.42 5.84
N TYR A 12 11.91 -1.51 4.66
CA TYR A 12 11.66 -0.56 3.57
C TYR A 12 11.57 -1.26 2.21
N PRO A 13 10.50 -1.02 1.42
CA PRO A 13 10.43 -1.50 0.04
C PRO A 13 11.35 -0.67 -0.88
N ILE A 14 11.79 -1.30 -1.97
CA ILE A 14 12.55 -0.62 -3.02
C ILE A 14 11.59 -0.17 -4.11
N MET A 15 11.57 1.13 -4.37
CA MET A 15 10.77 1.76 -5.40
C MET A 15 11.55 1.81 -6.71
N VAL A 16 10.93 1.29 -7.78
CA VAL A 16 11.50 1.32 -9.14
C VAL A 16 10.45 1.83 -10.11
N ALA A 17 10.86 2.67 -11.07
CA ALA A 17 9.99 3.16 -12.13
C ALA A 17 10.25 2.38 -13.43
N PRO A 18 9.38 1.45 -13.85
CA PRO A 18 9.63 0.64 -15.05
C PRO A 18 9.84 1.45 -16.34
N GLY A 19 9.17 2.61 -16.46
CA GLY A 19 9.33 3.52 -17.60
C GLY A 19 10.57 4.42 -17.53
N GLN A 20 11.21 4.54 -16.35
CA GLN A 20 12.43 5.32 -16.14
C GLN A 20 13.38 4.59 -15.18
N PRO A 21 13.99 3.45 -15.59
CA PRO A 21 14.78 2.61 -14.67
C PRO A 21 15.97 3.31 -14.01
N GLY A 22 16.49 4.38 -14.61
CA GLY A 22 17.59 5.18 -14.05
C GLY A 22 17.15 6.15 -12.93
N LEU A 23 15.84 6.36 -12.74
CA LEU A 23 15.32 7.21 -11.68
C LEU A 23 15.29 6.43 -10.36
N ARG A 24 16.12 6.85 -9.40
CA ARG A 24 16.17 6.28 -8.06
C ARG A 24 15.60 7.24 -7.03
N VAL A 25 14.86 6.69 -6.07
CA VAL A 25 14.34 7.45 -4.92
C VAL A 25 15.47 7.73 -3.91
N ASN A 26 16.28 6.72 -3.61
CA ASN A 26 17.43 6.82 -2.71
C ASN A 26 18.71 6.94 -3.54
N VAL A 27 19.46 8.03 -3.36
CA VAL A 27 20.63 8.35 -4.21
C VAL A 27 21.94 8.20 -3.46
N THR A 28 21.98 8.56 -2.18
CA THR A 28 23.20 8.44 -1.38
C THR A 28 23.37 7.02 -0.86
N LEU A 29 24.63 6.63 -0.61
CA LEU A 29 24.95 5.30 -0.07
C LEU A 29 24.28 5.06 1.28
N ASP A 30 24.29 6.05 2.16
CA ASP A 30 23.66 5.95 3.49
C ASP A 30 22.15 5.74 3.38
N GLU A 31 21.48 6.42 2.44
CA GLU A 31 20.05 6.20 2.16
C GLU A 31 19.81 4.80 1.60
N MET A 32 20.63 4.34 0.64
CA MET A 32 20.48 3.01 0.05
C MET A 32 20.64 1.89 1.10
N VAL A 33 21.59 2.04 2.02
CA VAL A 33 21.82 1.06 3.11
C VAL A 33 20.72 1.15 4.17
N ARG A 34 20.24 2.36 4.47
CA ARG A 34 19.24 2.57 5.52
C ARG A 34 17.85 2.12 5.08
N TYR A 35 17.49 2.42 3.83
CA TYR A 35 16.18 2.18 3.22
C TYR A 35 16.16 0.94 2.32
N SER A 36 17.02 -0.05 2.60
CA SER A 36 16.95 -1.37 1.97
C SER A 36 16.12 -2.34 2.83
N PRO A 37 15.52 -3.37 2.21
CA PRO A 37 14.90 -4.46 2.93
C PRO A 37 15.87 -5.16 3.88
N LYS A 38 15.40 -5.48 5.10
CA LYS A 38 16.17 -6.18 6.14
C LYS A 38 15.51 -7.46 6.62
N LYS A 39 14.20 -7.58 6.41
CA LYS A 39 13.41 -8.73 6.83
C LYS A 39 12.80 -9.42 5.63
N VAL A 40 12.49 -10.70 5.81
CA VAL A 40 11.81 -11.53 4.81
C VAL A 40 10.76 -12.37 5.51
N ASP A 41 9.57 -12.43 4.94
CA ASP A 41 8.51 -13.31 5.42
C ASP A 41 8.70 -14.70 4.82
N VAL A 42 8.60 -15.71 5.67
CA VAL A 42 8.79 -17.12 5.35
C VAL A 42 7.58 -17.93 5.83
N ILE A 43 7.43 -19.12 5.27
CA ILE A 43 6.47 -20.11 5.75
C ILE A 43 7.27 -21.17 6.48
N ASP A 44 7.07 -21.28 7.78
CA ASP A 44 7.63 -22.36 8.57
C ASP A 44 6.80 -23.63 8.32
N LEU A 45 7.44 -24.65 7.76
CA LEU A 45 6.77 -25.91 7.41
C LEU A 45 6.58 -26.84 8.61
N GLU A 46 7.31 -26.64 9.71
CA GLU A 46 7.14 -27.42 10.93
C GLU A 46 5.94 -26.93 11.73
N THR A 47 5.84 -25.60 11.92
CA THR A 47 4.72 -24.97 12.63
C THR A 47 3.51 -24.70 11.74
N CYS A 48 3.69 -24.69 10.42
CA CYS A 48 2.69 -24.30 9.41
C CYS A 48 2.20 -22.84 9.60
N GLU A 49 3.08 -21.95 10.06
CA GLU A 49 2.78 -20.55 10.31
C GLU A 49 3.63 -19.62 9.43
N PHE A 50 3.16 -18.37 9.29
CA PHE A 50 3.98 -17.31 8.72
C PHE A 50 4.93 -16.77 9.79
N ASP A 51 6.20 -16.67 9.44
CA ASP A 51 7.22 -16.08 10.29
C ASP A 51 8.01 -14.99 9.54
N THR A 52 8.71 -14.15 10.28
CA THR A 52 9.58 -13.10 9.75
C THR A 52 10.98 -13.27 10.29
N ILE A 53 11.94 -13.50 9.40
CA ILE A 53 13.35 -13.69 9.77
C ILE A 53 14.23 -12.56 9.23
N ASP A 54 15.45 -12.48 9.76
CA ASP A 54 16.45 -11.55 9.26
C ASP A 54 16.99 -12.00 7.90
N LEU A 55 16.96 -11.11 6.92
CA LEU A 55 17.41 -11.44 5.57
C LEU A 55 18.92 -11.71 5.53
N ALA A 56 19.72 -11.01 6.34
CA ALA A 56 21.17 -11.25 6.36
C ALA A 56 21.50 -12.62 6.97
N GLU A 57 20.72 -13.07 7.96
CA GLU A 57 20.86 -14.41 8.53
C GLU A 57 20.42 -15.50 7.56
N LEU A 58 19.31 -15.30 6.85
CA LEU A 58 18.87 -16.22 5.80
C LEU A 58 19.93 -16.37 4.71
N LEU A 59 20.49 -15.26 4.23
CA LEU A 59 21.48 -15.27 3.14
C LEU A 59 22.82 -15.86 3.57
N ARG A 60 23.21 -15.77 4.85
CA ARG A 60 24.40 -16.49 5.36
C ARG A 60 24.28 -17.99 5.21
N HIS A 61 23.13 -18.56 5.56
CA HIS A 61 22.94 -20.01 5.55
C HIS A 61 22.51 -20.56 4.19
N HIS A 62 21.75 -19.79 3.42
CA HIS A 62 21.06 -20.27 2.21
C HIS A 62 21.24 -19.37 0.99
N GLY A 63 22.10 -18.35 1.04
CA GLY A 63 22.26 -17.39 -0.06
C GLY A 63 22.62 -18.05 -1.39
N ASP A 64 23.46 -19.09 -1.35
CA ASP A 64 23.88 -19.86 -2.53
C ASP A 64 22.77 -20.74 -3.12
N ASP A 65 21.74 -21.08 -2.33
CA ASP A 65 20.59 -21.87 -2.78
C ASP A 65 19.64 -21.06 -3.67
N TYR A 66 19.67 -19.72 -3.56
CA TYR A 66 18.79 -18.83 -4.31
C TYR A 66 19.32 -18.55 -5.73
N GLN A 67 18.66 -19.14 -6.71
CA GLN A 67 18.91 -18.83 -8.12
C GLN A 67 18.65 -17.34 -8.41
N GLY A 68 19.64 -16.68 -9.01
CA GLY A 68 19.53 -15.26 -9.36
C GLY A 68 19.74 -14.30 -8.18
N ILE A 69 20.22 -14.76 -7.02
CA ILE A 69 20.50 -13.88 -5.87
C ILE A 69 21.41 -12.70 -6.25
N ASN A 70 22.36 -12.93 -7.16
CA ASN A 70 23.27 -11.91 -7.69
C ASN A 70 22.54 -10.72 -8.35
N ASP A 71 21.33 -10.93 -8.86
CA ASP A 71 20.50 -9.89 -9.47
C ASP A 71 19.65 -9.12 -8.46
N ILE A 72 19.45 -9.68 -7.27
CA ILE A 72 18.66 -9.09 -6.19
C ILE A 72 19.52 -8.25 -5.25
N VAL A 73 20.77 -8.65 -5.03
CA VAL A 73 21.62 -8.03 -4.02
C VAL A 73 22.85 -7.34 -4.61
N SER A 74 23.38 -6.38 -3.85
CA SER A 74 24.68 -5.76 -4.06
C SER A 74 25.56 -5.96 -2.83
N ILE A 75 26.87 -5.76 -2.98
CA ILE A 75 27.85 -5.86 -1.89
C ILE A 75 28.32 -4.45 -1.50
N LEU A 76 28.27 -4.14 -0.21
CA LEU A 76 28.88 -2.93 0.34
C LEU A 76 30.31 -3.25 0.78
N SER A 77 31.29 -2.62 0.14
CA SER A 77 32.71 -2.77 0.46
C SER A 77 33.38 -1.40 0.42
N GLU A 78 34.25 -1.09 1.39
CA GLU A 78 35.07 0.14 1.41
C GLU A 78 34.32 1.44 1.02
N GLY A 79 33.10 1.62 1.55
CA GLY A 79 32.30 2.82 1.31
C GLY A 79 31.74 2.96 -0.11
N HIS A 80 31.63 1.88 -0.88
CA HIS A 80 30.94 1.86 -2.16
C HIS A 80 30.11 0.58 -2.33
N ILE A 81 29.06 0.67 -3.16
CA ILE A 81 28.21 -0.47 -3.50
C ILE A 81 28.67 -1.00 -4.86
N ARG A 82 28.93 -2.31 -4.93
CA ARG A 82 29.27 -3.00 -6.18
C ARG A 82 28.32 -4.17 -6.42
N GLN A 83 28.18 -4.53 -7.69
CA GLN A 83 27.48 -5.75 -8.08
C GLN A 83 28.31 -6.99 -7.72
N PRO A 84 27.67 -8.12 -7.37
CA PRO A 84 28.32 -9.42 -7.30
C PRO A 84 29.04 -9.76 -8.60
N GLY A 85 30.26 -10.27 -8.48
CA GLY A 85 31.09 -10.67 -9.62
C GLY A 85 30.90 -12.16 -9.96
N GLY A 86 31.63 -12.64 -10.97
CA GLY A 86 31.57 -14.05 -11.41
C GLY A 86 32.10 -15.07 -10.39
N LEU A 87 32.78 -14.62 -9.32
CA LEU A 87 33.29 -15.46 -8.22
C LEU A 87 32.21 -15.77 -7.15
N GLY A 88 30.99 -15.25 -7.29
CA GLY A 88 29.93 -15.39 -6.30
C GLY A 88 29.97 -14.30 -5.22
N ILE A 89 29.19 -14.52 -4.16
CA ILE A 89 29.09 -13.65 -2.98
C ILE A 89 29.57 -14.45 -1.78
N ASP A 90 30.45 -13.90 -0.96
CA ASP A 90 30.79 -14.49 0.33
C ASP A 90 29.81 -13.96 1.38
N PHE A 91 28.69 -14.66 1.56
CA PHE A 91 27.62 -14.24 2.47
C PHE A 91 28.05 -14.18 3.95
N GLU A 92 29.14 -14.85 4.34
CA GLU A 92 29.65 -14.85 5.71
C GLU A 92 30.43 -13.57 6.04
N HIS A 93 31.27 -13.10 5.11
CA HIS A 93 32.18 -11.97 5.36
C HIS A 93 31.77 -10.68 4.64
N GLU A 94 30.99 -10.76 3.57
CA GLU A 94 30.56 -9.59 2.80
C GLU A 94 29.24 -9.03 3.32
N LYS A 95 29.16 -7.70 3.34
CA LYS A 95 27.91 -7.01 3.69
C LYS A 95 27.00 -6.92 2.48
N VAL A 96 26.02 -7.81 2.43
CA VAL A 96 25.03 -7.90 1.35
C VAL A 96 23.86 -6.95 1.59
N ILE A 97 23.41 -6.27 0.55
CA ILE A 97 22.31 -5.29 0.59
C ILE A 97 21.36 -5.56 -0.59
N PRO A 98 20.05 -5.76 -0.34
CA PRO A 98 19.08 -5.88 -1.43
C PRO A 98 18.98 -4.55 -2.16
N THR A 99 19.13 -4.59 -3.48
CA THR A 99 19.11 -3.39 -4.34
C THR A 99 18.34 -3.61 -5.64
N PHE A 100 18.15 -4.88 -6.05
CA PHE A 100 17.54 -5.30 -7.30
C PHE A 100 18.22 -4.73 -8.55
N GLU A 101 19.47 -4.26 -8.44
CA GLU A 101 20.14 -3.56 -9.52
C GLU A 101 20.44 -4.48 -10.70
N GLY A 102 20.90 -5.70 -10.43
CA GLY A 102 21.10 -6.69 -11.49
C GLY A 102 19.79 -7.09 -12.16
N LEU A 103 18.70 -7.22 -11.39
CA LEU A 103 17.36 -7.49 -11.93
C LEU A 103 16.94 -6.36 -12.89
N ASN A 104 17.21 -5.11 -12.54
CA ASN A 104 16.85 -3.94 -13.32
C ASN A 104 17.72 -3.75 -14.58
N THR A 105 19.01 -4.09 -14.51
CA THR A 105 20.01 -3.74 -15.54
C THR A 105 20.46 -4.90 -16.40
N ARG A 106 20.53 -6.13 -15.86
CA ARG A 106 21.02 -7.33 -16.54
C ARG A 106 19.93 -8.24 -17.07
N THR A 107 18.69 -8.06 -16.62
CA THR A 107 17.55 -8.89 -17.02
C THR A 107 16.50 -8.08 -17.79
N PRO A 108 15.62 -8.73 -18.58
CA PRO A 108 14.51 -8.04 -19.23
C PRO A 108 13.33 -7.72 -18.28
N PHE A 109 13.46 -7.98 -16.97
CA PHE A 109 12.35 -7.95 -16.03
C PHE A 109 11.56 -6.62 -16.05
N LEU A 110 12.22 -5.47 -15.90
CA LEU A 110 11.51 -4.19 -15.94
C LEU A 110 10.82 -3.90 -17.28
N LYS A 111 11.42 -4.35 -18.39
CA LYS A 111 10.80 -4.22 -19.72
C LYS A 111 9.54 -5.07 -19.82
N GLN A 112 9.58 -6.28 -19.27
CA GLN A 112 8.42 -7.18 -19.20
C GLN A 112 7.30 -6.56 -18.35
N ILE A 113 7.61 -6.03 -17.16
CA ILE A 113 6.63 -5.33 -16.31
C ILE A 113 6.01 -4.15 -17.05
N HIS A 114 6.83 -3.32 -17.70
CA HIS A 114 6.34 -2.17 -18.47
C HIS A 114 5.39 -2.59 -19.60
N LEU A 115 5.72 -3.66 -20.32
CA LEU A 115 4.87 -4.19 -21.39
C LEU A 115 3.54 -4.74 -20.85
N ILE A 116 3.56 -5.46 -19.72
CA ILE A 116 2.35 -5.99 -19.07
C ILE A 116 1.44 -4.85 -18.64
N LEU A 117 1.98 -3.83 -17.96
CA LEU A 117 1.22 -2.65 -17.56
C LEU A 117 0.57 -1.95 -18.76
N LYS A 118 1.32 -1.75 -19.86
CA LYS A 118 0.79 -1.13 -21.09
C LYS A 118 -0.29 -1.96 -21.76
N MET A 119 -0.14 -3.28 -21.78
CA MET A 119 -1.12 -4.19 -22.35
C MET A 119 -2.42 -4.17 -21.55
N LEU A 120 -2.33 -4.24 -20.22
CA LEU A 120 -3.49 -4.21 -19.33
C LEU A 120 -4.19 -2.85 -19.35
N GLU A 121 -3.43 -1.76 -19.36
CA GLU A 121 -3.94 -0.38 -19.52
C GLU A 121 -4.73 -0.23 -20.82
N ALA A 122 -4.18 -0.73 -21.94
CA ALA A 122 -4.86 -0.67 -23.25
C ALA A 122 -6.14 -1.53 -23.27
N ALA A 123 -6.14 -2.69 -22.62
CA ALA A 123 -7.29 -3.58 -22.57
C ALA A 123 -8.42 -3.07 -21.68
N LEU A 124 -8.09 -2.35 -20.59
CA LEU A 124 -9.06 -1.80 -19.64
C LEU A 124 -9.40 -0.33 -19.90
N GLU A 125 -8.76 0.30 -20.89
CA GLU A 125 -8.94 1.72 -21.27
C GLU A 125 -8.71 2.69 -20.10
N THR A 126 -7.93 2.29 -19.12
CA THR A 126 -7.58 3.07 -17.93
C THR A 126 -6.27 2.55 -17.34
N PRO A 127 -5.45 3.41 -16.70
CA PRO A 127 -4.29 2.95 -15.95
C PRO A 127 -4.67 1.88 -14.92
N VAL A 128 -3.74 0.95 -14.70
CA VAL A 128 -3.95 -0.23 -13.86
C VAL A 128 -2.93 -0.27 -12.73
N ASP A 129 -3.35 -0.90 -11.64
CA ASP A 129 -2.50 -1.35 -10.55
C ASP A 129 -2.46 -2.88 -10.57
N ILE A 130 -1.29 -3.48 -10.38
CA ILE A 130 -1.12 -4.93 -10.42
C ILE A 130 -0.31 -5.42 -9.22
N GLU A 131 -0.73 -6.56 -8.68
CA GLU A 131 0.08 -7.36 -7.77
C GLU A 131 0.56 -8.62 -8.50
N PHE A 132 1.81 -9.01 -8.28
CA PHE A 132 2.42 -10.13 -8.98
C PHE A 132 3.43 -10.88 -8.11
N ALA A 133 3.73 -12.11 -8.52
CA ALA A 133 4.88 -12.88 -8.08
C ALA A 133 5.73 -13.31 -9.28
N SER A 134 7.02 -13.56 -9.05
CA SER A 134 7.93 -14.07 -10.07
C SER A 134 8.94 -15.00 -9.42
N ASN A 135 9.25 -16.10 -10.10
CA ASN A 135 10.36 -17.00 -9.74
C ASN A 135 11.63 -16.72 -10.58
N GLY A 136 11.67 -15.58 -11.29
CA GLY A 136 12.73 -15.20 -12.22
C GLY A 136 12.57 -15.75 -13.64
N LYS A 137 11.74 -16.78 -13.83
CA LYS A 137 11.43 -17.39 -15.13
C LYS A 137 9.99 -17.10 -15.57
N ASP A 138 9.05 -17.36 -14.67
CA ASP A 138 7.62 -17.24 -14.87
C ASP A 138 7.09 -16.02 -14.12
N PHE A 139 6.11 -15.34 -14.72
CA PHE A 139 5.43 -14.20 -14.14
C PHE A 139 3.99 -14.57 -13.80
N TYR A 140 3.62 -14.39 -12.53
CA TYR A 140 2.29 -14.71 -12.01
C TYR A 140 1.55 -13.41 -11.67
N LEU A 141 0.52 -13.07 -12.44
CA LEU A 141 -0.37 -11.95 -12.13
C LEU A 141 -1.34 -12.40 -11.02
N LEU A 142 -1.23 -11.80 -9.84
CA LEU A 142 -2.03 -12.14 -8.67
C LEU A 142 -3.27 -11.24 -8.56
N GLN A 143 -3.13 -9.98 -8.95
CA GLN A 143 -4.22 -9.02 -8.97
C GLN A 143 -4.01 -7.99 -10.08
N CYS A 144 -5.11 -7.53 -10.68
CA CYS A 144 -5.14 -6.38 -11.59
C CYS A 144 -6.38 -5.56 -11.30
N ARG A 145 -6.20 -4.28 -10.99
CA ARG A 145 -7.28 -3.33 -10.66
C ARG A 145 -7.15 -2.10 -11.56
N ALA A 146 -8.27 -1.63 -12.10
CA ALA A 146 -8.30 -0.32 -12.73
C ALA A 146 -8.05 0.77 -11.68
N GLN A 147 -7.09 1.65 -11.91
CA GLN A 147 -6.93 2.83 -11.09
C GLN A 147 -8.07 3.80 -11.40
N SER A 148 -8.80 4.21 -10.37
CA SER A 148 -9.92 5.14 -10.48
C SER A 148 -9.44 6.46 -11.09
N HIS A 149 -9.76 6.67 -12.37
CA HIS A 149 -9.59 7.94 -13.06
C HIS A 149 -10.88 8.74 -12.90
N ASN A 150 -10.85 9.79 -12.08
CA ASN A 150 -11.82 10.87 -12.26
C ASN A 150 -11.32 11.73 -13.43
N HIS A 151 -12.13 11.87 -14.47
CA HIS A 151 -11.84 12.75 -15.62
C HIS A 151 -11.62 14.22 -15.21
N ASP A 152 -11.98 14.60 -13.98
CA ASP A 152 -11.85 15.95 -13.43
C ASP A 152 -10.55 16.13 -12.63
N TYR A 153 -9.39 15.93 -13.28
CA TYR A 153 -8.08 16.36 -12.75
C TYR A 153 -7.85 17.88 -12.84
N LEU A 154 -8.85 18.64 -13.31
CA LEU A 154 -8.82 20.08 -13.17
C LEU A 154 -8.70 20.41 -11.68
N PRO A 155 -7.75 21.28 -11.26
CA PRO A 155 -7.73 21.79 -9.91
C PRO A 155 -9.12 22.30 -9.58
N ALA A 156 -9.78 21.65 -8.62
CA ALA A 156 -11.05 22.15 -8.13
C ALA A 156 -10.79 23.55 -7.57
N GLU A 157 -11.47 24.57 -8.10
CA GLU A 157 -11.39 25.91 -7.53
C GLU A 157 -11.99 25.84 -6.13
N ILE A 158 -11.12 25.86 -5.11
CA ILE A 158 -11.54 26.03 -3.72
C ILE A 158 -11.94 27.49 -3.58
N PRO A 159 -13.22 27.80 -3.28
CA PRO A 159 -13.65 29.19 -3.10
C PRO A 159 -12.84 29.83 -1.96
N ARG A 160 -12.29 31.03 -2.21
CA ARG A 160 -11.38 31.70 -1.26
C ARG A 160 -12.08 32.40 -0.10
N ASP A 161 -13.37 32.70 -0.27
CA ASP A 161 -14.15 33.52 0.68
C ASP A 161 -15.30 32.74 1.31
N ILE A 162 -15.05 31.49 1.71
CA ILE A 162 -16.02 30.71 2.48
C ILE A 162 -15.94 31.18 3.93
N SER A 163 -17.04 31.74 4.43
CA SER A 163 -17.18 32.07 5.86
C SER A 163 -16.89 30.85 6.73
N GLU A 164 -16.12 31.02 7.82
CA GLU A 164 -15.68 29.92 8.69
C GLU A 164 -16.84 29.06 9.20
N ASN A 165 -17.99 29.67 9.49
CA ASN A 165 -19.20 28.95 9.93
C ASN A 165 -19.86 28.07 8.85
N ARG A 166 -19.39 28.13 7.60
CA ARG A 166 -19.80 27.26 6.49
C ARG A 166 -18.76 26.18 6.16
N ILE A 167 -17.65 26.14 6.88
CA ILE A 167 -16.58 25.15 6.72
C ILE A 167 -16.75 24.08 7.80
N ILE A 168 -17.01 22.84 7.39
CA ILE A 168 -17.12 21.70 8.31
C ILE A 168 -15.72 21.20 8.71
N PHE A 169 -14.80 21.10 7.74
CA PHE A 169 -13.39 20.78 7.98
C PHE A 169 -12.53 21.32 6.84
N SER A 170 -11.23 21.50 7.08
CA SER A 170 -10.23 21.76 6.03
C SER A 170 -8.98 20.90 6.25
N ALA A 171 -8.25 20.63 5.17
CA ALA A 171 -6.97 19.92 5.20
C ALA A 171 -5.94 20.68 4.37
N ASN A 172 -4.67 20.64 4.78
CA ASN A 172 -3.56 21.32 4.10
C ASN A 172 -2.64 20.36 3.34
N ARG A 173 -2.99 19.06 3.27
CA ARG A 173 -2.28 18.02 2.51
C ARG A 173 -3.31 17.06 1.91
N PHE A 174 -3.17 16.75 0.62
CA PHE A 174 -4.03 15.82 -0.12
C PHE A 174 -3.24 15.16 -1.25
N ILE A 175 -3.67 13.97 -1.70
CA ILE A 175 -2.98 13.18 -2.72
C ILE A 175 -3.60 13.37 -4.11
N SER A 176 -4.91 13.57 -4.19
CA SER A 176 -5.65 13.72 -5.45
C SER A 176 -6.65 14.87 -5.39
N ASN A 177 -6.91 15.47 -6.56
CA ASN A 177 -7.97 16.45 -6.74
C ASN A 177 -9.31 15.74 -6.97
N GLY A 178 -10.39 16.35 -6.51
CA GLY A 178 -11.75 15.89 -6.80
C GLY A 178 -12.80 16.82 -6.20
N THR A 179 -13.98 16.87 -6.81
CA THR A 179 -15.14 17.61 -6.29
C THR A 179 -16.35 16.72 -6.25
N VAL A 180 -16.98 16.60 -5.08
CA VAL A 180 -18.28 15.96 -4.92
C VAL A 180 -19.30 17.04 -4.53
N SER A 181 -20.21 17.34 -5.45
CA SER A 181 -21.22 18.39 -5.27
C SER A 181 -22.55 17.81 -4.80
N ASN A 182 -23.49 18.70 -4.41
CA ASN A 182 -24.87 18.35 -4.04
C ASN A 182 -25.01 17.35 -2.87
N ILE A 183 -24.04 17.38 -1.95
CA ILE A 183 -24.13 16.65 -0.69
C ILE A 183 -25.11 17.36 0.24
N SER A 184 -26.10 16.62 0.74
CA SER A 184 -27.10 17.11 1.68
C SER A 184 -26.92 16.55 3.10
N HIS A 185 -26.22 15.41 3.25
CA HIS A 185 -26.05 14.75 4.55
C HIS A 185 -24.62 14.31 4.79
N LEU A 186 -24.20 14.39 6.06
CA LEU A 186 -22.97 13.82 6.56
C LEU A 186 -23.30 12.76 7.61
N VAL A 187 -22.86 11.53 7.39
CA VAL A 187 -22.94 10.45 8.37
C VAL A 187 -21.56 10.30 8.98
N TYR A 188 -21.43 10.67 10.26
CA TYR A 188 -20.16 10.68 10.97
C TYR A 188 -20.18 9.64 12.10
N VAL A 189 -19.33 8.62 11.96
CA VAL A 189 -19.04 7.65 13.03
C VAL A 189 -17.85 8.18 13.82
N ASP A 190 -18.10 8.63 15.06
CA ASP A 190 -17.05 9.18 15.91
C ASP A 190 -15.99 8.12 16.26
N PRO A 191 -14.71 8.27 15.86
CA PRO A 191 -13.67 7.28 16.11
C PRO A 191 -13.45 6.98 17.60
N GLN A 192 -13.58 8.00 18.47
CA GLN A 192 -13.32 7.83 19.89
C GLN A 192 -14.41 6.98 20.55
N SER A 193 -15.67 7.35 20.33
CA SER A 193 -16.83 6.61 20.81
C SER A 193 -16.89 5.19 20.22
N TYR A 194 -16.57 5.03 18.92
CA TYR A 194 -16.50 3.72 18.27
C TYR A 194 -15.47 2.81 18.93
N SER A 195 -14.25 3.31 19.17
CA SER A 195 -13.18 2.54 19.81
C SER A 195 -13.45 2.19 21.27
N ALA A 196 -14.34 2.93 21.94
CA ALA A 196 -14.75 2.73 23.32
C ALA A 196 -15.90 1.71 23.47
N LEU A 197 -16.45 1.20 22.36
CA LEU A 197 -17.52 0.21 22.42
C LEU A 197 -17.00 -1.10 23.08
N PRO A 198 -17.83 -1.72 23.94
CA PRO A 198 -17.37 -2.75 24.87
C PRO A 198 -17.04 -4.07 24.18
N ASP A 199 -17.78 -4.41 23.13
CA ASP A 199 -17.74 -5.73 22.50
C ASP A 199 -17.97 -5.66 20.99
N ARG A 200 -17.78 -6.80 20.35
CA ARG A 200 -17.91 -6.98 18.90
C ARG A 200 -19.35 -6.79 18.41
N ASP A 201 -20.35 -7.17 19.20
CA ASP A 201 -21.77 -7.01 18.82
C ASP A 201 -22.15 -5.53 18.73
N ALA A 202 -21.69 -4.72 19.68
CA ALA A 202 -21.86 -3.26 19.62
C ALA A 202 -21.19 -2.64 18.39
N LEU A 203 -20.00 -3.10 18.00
CA LEU A 203 -19.30 -2.64 16.79
C LEU A 203 -20.04 -3.02 15.50
N LEU A 204 -20.61 -4.23 15.44
CA LEU A 204 -21.41 -4.69 14.30
C LEU A 204 -22.71 -3.89 14.15
N LYS A 205 -23.36 -3.54 15.26
CA LYS A 205 -24.57 -2.68 15.25
C LYS A 205 -24.34 -1.31 14.63
N VAL A 206 -23.12 -0.77 14.69
CA VAL A 206 -22.77 0.46 13.97
C VAL A 206 -22.77 0.22 12.46
N GLY A 207 -22.22 -0.90 12.00
CA GLY A 207 -22.30 -1.32 10.59
C GLY A 207 -23.76 -1.48 10.13
N ASP A 208 -24.61 -2.10 10.94
CA ASP A 208 -26.04 -2.22 10.67
C ASP A 208 -26.74 -0.85 10.57
N ALA A 209 -26.39 0.09 11.45
CA ALA A 209 -26.91 1.45 11.41
C ALA A 209 -26.48 2.17 10.13
N VAL A 210 -25.21 2.03 9.71
CA VAL A 210 -24.70 2.56 8.45
C VAL A 210 -25.46 1.94 7.26
N SER A 211 -25.69 0.63 7.26
CA SER A 211 -26.45 -0.06 6.21
C SER A 211 -27.89 0.47 6.09
N LYS A 212 -28.57 0.67 7.23
CA LYS A 212 -29.91 1.29 7.25
C LYS A 212 -29.89 2.71 6.72
N LEU A 213 -28.90 3.53 7.10
CA LEU A 213 -28.73 4.89 6.56
C LEU A 213 -28.51 4.87 5.05
N ASN A 214 -27.70 3.95 4.54
CA ASN A 214 -27.47 3.77 3.09
C ASN A 214 -28.75 3.45 2.31
N GLN A 215 -29.73 2.80 2.95
CA GLN A 215 -31.03 2.50 2.33
C GLN A 215 -32.01 3.69 2.33
N ILE A 216 -32.00 4.53 3.36
CA ILE A 216 -32.97 5.62 3.51
C ILE A 216 -32.49 6.97 2.95
N LEU A 217 -31.17 7.19 2.91
CA LEU A 217 -30.61 8.46 2.46
C LEU A 217 -30.65 8.57 0.93
N PRO A 218 -30.81 9.79 0.38
CA PRO A 218 -30.87 9.96 -1.06
C PRO A 218 -29.56 9.52 -1.73
N LYS A 219 -29.68 8.66 -2.75
CA LYS A 219 -28.55 8.11 -3.49
C LYS A 219 -27.60 9.20 -3.98
N ARG A 220 -26.30 9.02 -3.71
CA ARG A 220 -25.19 9.95 -4.04
C ARG A 220 -25.37 11.37 -3.49
N LYS A 221 -26.08 11.55 -2.38
CA LYS A 221 -26.19 12.85 -1.69
C LYS A 221 -25.73 12.84 -0.23
N PHE A 222 -25.06 11.78 0.19
CA PHE A 222 -24.50 11.69 1.54
C PHE A 222 -23.06 11.20 1.51
N VAL A 223 -22.31 11.59 2.53
CA VAL A 223 -20.92 11.17 2.76
C VAL A 223 -20.88 10.32 4.02
N LEU A 224 -20.14 9.21 3.98
CA LEU A 224 -19.81 8.43 5.17
C LEU A 224 -18.40 8.79 5.63
N MET A 225 -18.27 9.15 6.91
CA MET A 225 -17.00 9.43 7.58
C MET A 225 -16.87 8.53 8.80
N GLY A 226 -15.75 7.84 8.96
CA GLY A 226 -15.62 6.87 10.05
C GLY A 226 -14.18 6.44 10.34
N PRO A 227 -13.97 5.72 11.46
CA PRO A 227 -12.65 5.27 11.87
C PRO A 227 -12.07 4.26 10.88
N GLY A 228 -10.80 4.47 10.53
CA GLY A 228 -10.00 3.54 9.71
C GLY A 228 -10.71 3.02 8.46
N ARG A 229 -10.54 1.72 8.16
CA ARG A 229 -11.03 1.11 6.92
C ARG A 229 -12.52 0.80 6.96
N TRP A 230 -13.22 1.11 5.87
CA TRP A 230 -14.58 0.62 5.64
C TRP A 230 -14.54 -0.79 5.06
N GLY A 231 -15.17 -1.74 5.73
CA GLY A 231 -15.17 -3.15 5.34
C GLY A 231 -14.14 -4.02 6.05
N SER A 232 -13.62 -3.56 7.20
CA SER A 232 -12.78 -4.37 8.07
C SER A 232 -13.48 -5.66 8.50
N ARG A 233 -12.90 -6.81 8.13
CA ARG A 233 -13.38 -8.15 8.55
C ARG A 233 -12.64 -8.72 9.76
N GLY A 234 -11.38 -8.30 9.96
CA GLY A 234 -10.51 -8.74 11.05
C GLY A 234 -10.70 -7.90 12.31
N ASP A 235 -9.76 -7.00 12.60
CA ASP A 235 -9.86 -6.09 13.75
C ASP A 235 -10.87 -4.96 13.49
N ILE A 236 -12.14 -5.25 13.75
CA ILE A 236 -13.26 -4.30 13.62
C ILE A 236 -13.09 -3.10 14.57
N LYS A 237 -12.24 -3.15 15.61
CA LYS A 237 -11.98 -1.95 16.43
C LYS A 237 -11.22 -0.86 15.65
N LEU A 238 -10.51 -1.25 14.59
CA LEU A 238 -9.74 -0.35 13.75
C LEU A 238 -10.48 0.07 12.48
N GLY A 239 -11.71 -0.41 12.24
CA GLY A 239 -12.50 0.02 11.10
C GLY A 239 -13.93 -0.50 11.09
N VAL A 240 -14.83 0.19 10.39
CA VAL A 240 -16.25 -0.14 10.40
C VAL A 240 -16.53 -1.38 9.54
N SER A 241 -17.08 -2.44 10.14
CA SER A 241 -17.47 -3.66 9.43
C SER A 241 -18.72 -3.42 8.57
N VAL A 242 -18.51 -3.35 7.26
CA VAL A 242 -19.57 -3.19 6.23
C VAL A 242 -19.22 -3.99 4.98
N THR A 243 -20.23 -4.33 4.18
CA THR A 243 -20.07 -4.89 2.84
C THR A 243 -20.33 -3.81 1.77
N TYR A 244 -20.05 -4.10 0.50
CA TYR A 244 -20.37 -3.17 -0.59
C TYR A 244 -21.85 -2.76 -0.60
N SER A 245 -22.76 -3.71 -0.40
CA SER A 245 -24.20 -3.45 -0.35
C SER A 245 -24.62 -2.50 0.77
N ASP A 246 -23.84 -2.41 1.84
CA ASP A 246 -24.15 -1.55 2.99
C ASP A 246 -23.79 -0.08 2.74
N ILE A 247 -23.02 0.23 1.70
CA ILE A 247 -22.49 1.58 1.43
C ILE A 247 -22.61 2.03 -0.03
N ASN A 248 -23.20 1.21 -0.92
CA ASN A 248 -23.23 1.44 -2.37
C ASN A 248 -23.95 2.73 -2.84
N ASN A 249 -24.78 3.36 -2.01
CA ASN A 249 -25.46 4.60 -2.34
C ASN A 249 -24.69 5.85 -1.89
N THR A 250 -23.61 5.73 -1.11
CA THR A 250 -22.81 6.87 -0.63
C THR A 250 -22.17 7.63 -1.77
N ALA A 251 -22.04 8.95 -1.67
CA ALA A 251 -21.32 9.76 -2.65
C ALA A 251 -19.80 9.68 -2.46
N MET A 252 -19.36 9.59 -1.21
CA MET A 252 -17.94 9.61 -0.83
C MET A 252 -17.75 8.86 0.49
N LEU A 253 -16.61 8.19 0.61
CA LEU A 253 -16.14 7.57 1.85
C LEU A 253 -14.93 8.36 2.35
N ILE A 254 -14.90 8.66 3.63
CA ILE A 254 -13.75 9.25 4.31
C ILE A 254 -13.32 8.32 5.43
N GLU A 255 -12.05 7.92 5.39
CA GLU A 255 -11.38 7.16 6.44
C GLU A 255 -10.68 8.13 7.39
N ILE A 256 -10.90 7.96 8.70
CA ILE A 256 -10.31 8.79 9.73
C ILE A 256 -9.32 7.94 10.51
N ALA A 257 -8.03 8.17 10.30
CA ALA A 257 -6.99 7.67 11.18
C ALA A 257 -6.67 8.69 12.28
N ARG A 258 -6.63 8.22 13.53
CA ARG A 258 -6.15 8.99 14.67
C ARG A 258 -4.93 8.29 15.27
N GLN A 259 -3.91 9.08 15.58
CA GLN A 259 -2.76 8.60 16.33
C GLN A 259 -3.19 8.20 17.75
N LYS A 260 -2.85 6.97 18.17
CA LYS A 260 -3.06 6.45 19.52
C LYS A 260 -1.70 5.99 20.07
N GLY A 261 -1.15 6.76 21.01
CA GLY A 261 0.22 6.57 21.47
C GLY A 261 1.23 6.79 20.33
N ASN A 262 2.12 5.83 20.11
CA ASN A 262 3.10 5.87 19.02
C ASN A 262 2.61 5.24 17.70
N TYR A 263 1.34 4.80 17.65
CA TYR A 263 0.78 4.14 16.48
C TYR A 263 -0.26 5.03 15.78
N THR A 264 -0.09 5.23 14.48
CA THR A 264 -1.10 5.87 13.62
C THR A 264 -1.53 4.83 12.58
N PRO A 265 -2.81 4.44 12.51
CA PRO A 265 -3.28 3.51 11.50
C PRO A 265 -3.04 4.06 10.09
N ASP A 266 -2.55 3.23 9.16
CA ASP A 266 -2.46 3.61 7.75
C ASP A 266 -3.85 3.61 7.10
N VAL A 267 -4.22 4.74 6.50
CA VAL A 267 -5.40 4.85 5.65
C VAL A 267 -5.09 4.34 4.24
N SER A 268 -6.08 3.75 3.59
CA SER A 268 -5.89 3.03 2.33
C SER A 268 -5.79 3.96 1.12
N PHE A 269 -6.01 5.27 1.29
CA PHE A 269 -6.02 6.28 0.22
C PHE A 269 -6.82 5.88 -1.04
N GLY A 270 -7.86 5.04 -0.91
CA GLY A 270 -8.63 4.57 -2.07
C GLY A 270 -8.17 3.25 -2.69
N THR A 271 -7.03 2.66 -2.29
CA THR A 271 -6.43 1.51 -3.00
C THR A 271 -6.86 0.14 -2.47
N HIS A 272 -7.30 0.04 -1.22
CA HIS A 272 -7.73 -1.22 -0.59
C HIS A 272 -9.22 -1.22 -0.24
N PHE A 273 -10.08 -0.90 -1.21
CA PHE A 273 -11.51 -1.15 -1.09
C PHE A 273 -11.85 -2.52 -1.70
N PHE A 274 -12.29 -3.43 -0.83
CA PHE A 274 -12.71 -4.83 -1.06
C PHE A 274 -11.60 -5.87 -1.28
#